data_AF-A0A9D9NHN7-F1
#
_entry.id   AF-A0A9D9NHN7-F1
#
_cell.length_a   1.000
_cell.length_b   1.000
_cell.length_c   1.000
_cell.angle_alpha   90.00
_cell.angle_beta   90.00
_cell.angle_gamma   90.00
#
_symmetry.space_group_name_H-M   'P 1'
#
loop_
_entity.id
_entity.type
_entity.pdbx_description
1 polymer ?
#
loop_
_entity_poly.entity_id
_entity_poly.type
_entity_poly.pdbx_seq_one_letter_code
_entity_poly.pdbx_strand_id
1 'polypeptide(L)'
;MLQKFLKKIRGYRMSMRTKLTLGLGSIAAMLLLSSIISVLEYRRMSNYVSDLVADNIRNINIAQKLVAMSDEYNLKVLAAIGEEGVVPEVPQFDRDAFMDQCDSLRIALSSREASPLADSVIYSYSAYMLTSLELPKVIASDFIDSRDWYFKRLQPRYNRLRSDIESLTDAAYAELQTNSMAFQDSFYRSIIPGIVSVAAGLVLVLLLLFFILAYYANPVYKMLSSLQNYTLTGAKYRCSFEGNDQMAALNEQIADLVEENVELKRRNKALRDDKDKLIEAVQSVQE
;
A
#
# COMPACT_ATOMS: atom_id res chain seq x y z
N MET A 1 -23.51 21.45 -30.47
CA MET A 1 -24.09 21.02 -29.17
C MET A 1 -23.29 21.52 -27.96
N LEU A 2 -21.95 21.44 -27.95
CA LEU A 2 -21.12 21.93 -26.84
C LEU A 2 -21.32 23.41 -26.46
N GLN A 3 -21.45 24.32 -27.43
CA GLN A 3 -21.64 25.76 -27.13
C GLN A 3 -22.96 26.07 -26.40
N LYS A 4 -24.05 25.35 -26.69
CA LYS A 4 -25.33 25.50 -25.97
C LYS A 4 -25.21 24.95 -24.54
N PHE A 5 -24.46 23.88 -24.35
CA PHE A 5 -24.19 23.31 -23.03
C PHE A 5 -23.31 24.24 -22.17
N LEU A 6 -22.24 24.80 -22.75
CA LEU A 6 -21.37 25.78 -22.11
C LEU A 6 -22.12 27.06 -21.72
N LYS A 7 -23.02 27.58 -22.58
CA LYS A 7 -23.89 28.72 -22.23
C LYS A 7 -24.86 28.38 -21.08
N LYS A 8 -25.38 27.15 -21.05
CA LYS A 8 -26.30 26.68 -20.00
C LYS A 8 -25.61 26.53 -18.63
N ILE A 9 -24.34 26.13 -18.62
CA ILE A 9 -23.51 26.06 -17.40
C ILE A 9 -23.14 27.46 -16.89
N ARG A 10 -22.86 28.42 -17.79
CA ARG A 10 -22.43 29.78 -17.44
C ARG A 10 -23.49 30.63 -16.73
N GLY A 11 -24.77 30.29 -16.91
CA GLY A 11 -25.91 30.96 -16.24
C GLY A 11 -26.35 30.28 -14.94
N TYR A 12 -25.76 29.15 -14.56
CA TYR A 12 -26.18 28.40 -13.38
C TYR A 12 -25.54 28.98 -12.12
N ARG A 13 -26.33 29.74 -11.35
CA ARG A 13 -25.91 30.26 -10.03
C ARG A 13 -25.94 29.12 -9.02
N MET A 14 -24.77 28.63 -8.62
CA MET A 14 -24.67 27.59 -7.60
C MET A 14 -25.01 28.13 -6.22
N SER A 15 -25.90 27.43 -5.52
CA SER A 15 -26.18 27.72 -4.11
C SER A 15 -24.97 27.47 -3.24
N MET A 16 -24.86 28.19 -2.12
CA MET A 16 -23.87 27.96 -1.07
C MET A 16 -23.87 26.49 -0.62
N ARG A 17 -25.06 25.90 -0.44
CA ARG A 17 -25.22 24.48 -0.10
C ARG A 17 -24.55 23.60 -1.15
N THR A 18 -24.83 23.82 -2.44
CA THR A 18 -24.27 23.03 -3.54
C THR A 18 -22.74 23.15 -3.60
N LYS A 19 -22.19 24.37 -3.44
CA LYS A 19 -20.74 24.60 -3.42
C LYS A 19 -20.07 23.82 -2.28
N LEU A 20 -20.64 23.88 -1.08
CA LEU A 20 -20.12 23.19 0.09
C LEU A 20 -20.23 21.66 -0.05
N THR A 21 -21.39 21.16 -0.50
CA THR A 21 -21.61 19.72 -0.70
C THR A 21 -20.71 19.14 -1.79
N LEU A 22 -20.40 19.91 -2.84
CA LEU A 22 -19.46 19.48 -3.86
C LEU A 22 -18.01 19.46 -3.33
N GLY A 23 -17.61 20.47 -2.54
CA GLY A 23 -16.29 20.48 -1.90
C GLY A 23 -16.10 19.30 -0.96
N LEU A 24 -17.03 19.11 -0.02
CA LEU A 24 -17.04 17.97 0.91
C LEU A 24 -17.17 16.63 0.18
N GLY A 25 -18.06 16.56 -0.81
CA GLY A 25 -18.27 15.36 -1.62
C GLY A 25 -17.04 14.97 -2.43
N SER A 26 -16.29 15.95 -2.96
CA SER A 26 -15.02 15.70 -3.66
C SER A 26 -13.97 15.09 -2.72
N ILE A 27 -13.87 15.59 -1.48
CA ILE A 27 -12.94 15.04 -0.49
C ILE A 27 -13.36 13.61 -0.12
N ALA A 28 -14.64 13.40 0.17
CA ALA A 28 -15.17 12.08 0.51
C ALA A 28 -14.93 11.07 -0.63
N ALA A 29 -15.20 11.47 -1.88
CA ALA A 29 -14.93 10.64 -3.04
C ALA A 29 -13.44 10.32 -3.19
N MET A 30 -12.55 11.31 -2.99
CA MET A 30 -11.11 11.11 -3.10
C MET A 30 -10.57 10.16 -2.01
N LEU A 31 -11.03 10.31 -0.76
CA LEU A 31 -10.65 9.44 0.34
C LEU A 31 -11.17 8.01 0.13
N LEU A 32 -12.39 7.85 -0.38
CA LEU A 32 -12.93 6.53 -0.73
C LEU A 32 -12.11 5.87 -1.84
N LEU A 33 -11.79 6.62 -2.90
CA LEU A 33 -10.96 6.11 -4.00
C LEU A 33 -9.57 5.71 -3.50
N SER A 34 -8.96 6.54 -2.66
CA SER A 34 -7.69 6.25 -1.99
C SER A 34 -7.76 4.96 -1.18
N SER A 35 -8.82 4.78 -0.38
CA SER A 35 -9.00 3.59 0.45
C SER A 35 -9.18 2.32 -0.39
N ILE A 36 -9.95 2.40 -1.47
CA ILE A 36 -10.16 1.27 -2.39
C ILE A 36 -8.85 0.89 -3.07
N ILE A 37 -8.12 1.88 -3.61
CA ILE A 37 -6.82 1.65 -4.25
C ILE A 37 -5.85 0.99 -3.27
N SER A 38 -5.74 1.52 -2.05
CA SER A 38 -4.84 0.99 -1.03
C SER A 38 -5.15 -0.47 -0.69
N VAL A 39 -6.43 -0.84 -0.54
CA VAL A 39 -6.83 -2.23 -0.28
C VAL A 39 -6.50 -3.15 -1.45
N LEU A 40 -6.74 -2.70 -2.69
CA LEU A 40 -6.42 -3.48 -3.89
C LEU A 40 -4.92 -3.67 -4.11
N GLU A 41 -4.12 -2.64 -3.81
CA GLU A 41 -2.66 -2.69 -3.84
C GLU A 41 -2.13 -3.64 -2.77
N TYR A 42 -2.61 -3.51 -1.53
CA TYR A 42 -2.23 -4.41 -0.43
C TYR A 42 -2.56 -5.87 -0.73
N ARG A 43 -3.74 -6.17 -1.28
CA ARG A 43 -4.12 -7.55 -1.62
C ARG A 43 -3.23 -8.15 -2.71
N ARG A 44 -2.96 -7.40 -3.79
CA ARG A 44 -2.09 -7.86 -4.88
C ARG A 44 -0.67 -8.14 -4.38
N MET A 45 -0.14 -7.22 -3.58
CA MET A 45 1.13 -7.33 -2.89
C MET A 45 1.17 -8.55 -1.97
N SER A 46 0.20 -8.69 -1.07
CA SER A 46 0.17 -9.78 -0.08
C SER A 46 0.14 -11.15 -0.73
N ASN A 47 -0.65 -11.33 -1.80
CA ASN A 47 -0.72 -12.60 -2.51
C ASN A 47 0.60 -12.91 -3.22
N TYR A 48 1.16 -11.93 -3.94
CA TYR A 48 2.44 -12.08 -4.62
C TYR A 48 3.58 -12.45 -3.64
N VAL A 49 3.61 -11.83 -2.45
CA VAL A 49 4.58 -12.15 -1.40
C VAL A 49 4.39 -13.55 -0.86
N SER A 50 3.15 -13.92 -0.55
CA SER A 50 2.83 -15.23 0.00
C SER A 50 3.29 -16.34 -0.94
N ASP A 51 2.98 -16.20 -2.22
CA ASP A 51 3.34 -17.20 -3.24
C ASP A 51 4.86 -17.27 -3.43
N LEU A 52 5.53 -16.12 -3.60
CA LEU A 52 6.98 -16.04 -3.81
C LEU A 52 7.78 -16.58 -2.62
N VAL A 53 7.37 -16.24 -1.39
CA VAL A 53 8.03 -16.73 -0.17
C VAL A 53 7.77 -18.22 0.02
N ALA A 54 6.54 -18.69 -0.20
CA ALA A 54 6.21 -20.10 -0.10
C ALA A 54 7.00 -20.95 -1.10
N ASP A 55 7.12 -20.48 -2.35
CA ASP A 55 7.89 -21.15 -3.40
C ASP A 55 9.39 -21.22 -3.04
N ASN A 56 10.00 -20.09 -2.64
CA ASN A 56 11.42 -20.08 -2.28
C ASN A 56 11.72 -20.94 -1.04
N ILE A 57 10.86 -20.91 -0.01
CA ILE A 57 11.01 -21.77 1.18
C ILE A 57 10.88 -23.24 0.79
N ARG A 58 9.92 -23.57 -0.07
CA ARG A 58 9.76 -24.93 -0.59
C ARG A 58 11.03 -25.39 -1.30
N ASN A 59 11.61 -24.56 -2.16
CA ASN A 59 12.82 -24.88 -2.91
C ASN A 59 14.02 -25.14 -1.99
N ILE A 60 14.24 -24.29 -0.98
CA ILE A 60 15.29 -24.48 0.02
C ILE A 60 15.09 -25.78 0.81
N ASN A 61 13.85 -26.08 1.21
CA ASN A 61 13.55 -27.32 1.92
C ASN A 61 13.83 -28.57 1.05
N ILE A 62 13.48 -28.52 -0.24
CA ILE A 62 13.81 -29.59 -1.19
C ILE A 62 15.34 -29.77 -1.29
N ALA A 63 16.09 -28.68 -1.42
CA ALA A 63 17.55 -28.72 -1.47
C ALA A 63 18.17 -29.34 -0.20
N GLN A 64 17.66 -28.96 0.98
CA GLN A 64 18.08 -29.54 2.26
C GLN A 64 17.73 -31.02 2.40
N LYS A 65 16.62 -31.49 1.80
CA LYS A 65 16.27 -32.91 1.78
C LYS A 65 17.22 -33.73 0.90
N LEU A 66 17.65 -33.21 -0.26
CA LEU A 66 18.67 -33.87 -1.10
C LEU A 66 19.99 -34.08 -0.34
N VAL A 67 20.42 -33.04 0.40
CA VAL A 67 21.53 -33.08 1.35
C VAL A 67 21.31 -34.19 2.39
N ALA A 68 20.19 -34.16 3.10
CA ALA A 68 19.90 -35.09 4.18
C ALA A 68 19.84 -36.56 3.71
N MET A 69 19.19 -36.83 2.58
CA MET A 69 19.11 -38.17 1.99
C MET A 69 20.50 -38.72 1.63
N SER A 70 21.35 -37.88 1.06
CA SER A 70 22.71 -38.25 0.67
C SER A 70 23.59 -38.54 1.89
N ASP A 71 23.48 -37.70 2.92
CA ASP A 71 24.22 -37.84 4.18
C ASP A 71 23.78 -39.06 4.96
N GLU A 72 22.47 -39.27 5.09
CA GLU A 72 21.89 -40.42 5.79
C GLU A 72 22.36 -41.73 5.15
N TYR A 73 22.31 -41.82 3.82
CA TYR A 73 22.80 -43.01 3.13
C TYR A 73 24.29 -43.21 3.31
N ASN A 74 25.10 -42.17 3.17
CA ASN A 74 26.55 -42.27 3.36
C ASN A 74 26.90 -42.72 4.79
N LEU A 75 26.18 -42.22 5.80
CA LEU A 75 26.33 -42.64 7.20
C LEU A 75 25.92 -44.10 7.42
N LYS A 76 24.85 -44.58 6.78
CA LYS A 76 24.46 -46.00 6.83
C LYS A 76 25.53 -46.89 6.20
N VAL A 77 26.14 -46.48 5.09
CA VAL A 77 27.26 -47.20 4.49
C VAL A 77 28.46 -47.23 5.43
N LEU A 78 28.78 -46.10 6.08
CA LEU A 78 29.86 -46.01 7.06
C LEU A 78 29.63 -46.90 8.29
N ALA A 79 28.39 -46.99 8.78
CA ALA A 79 28.01 -47.89 9.86
C ALA A 79 28.17 -49.36 9.44
N ALA A 80 27.72 -49.71 8.23
CA ALA A 80 27.80 -51.07 7.70
C ALA A 80 29.23 -51.62 7.55
N ILE A 81 30.23 -50.74 7.32
CA ILE A 81 31.64 -51.16 7.26
C ILE A 81 32.34 -51.16 8.63
N GLY A 82 31.72 -50.57 9.67
CA GLY A 82 32.31 -50.38 10.99
C GLY A 82 31.96 -51.46 12.03
N GLU A 83 30.88 -52.20 11.83
CA GLU A 83 30.46 -53.28 12.74
C GLU A 83 31.12 -54.62 12.37
N GLU A 84 32.09 -55.04 13.19
CA GLU A 84 32.70 -56.37 13.07
C GLU A 84 31.77 -57.44 13.66
N GLY A 85 31.43 -58.47 12.88
CA GLY A 85 30.74 -59.68 13.35
C GLY A 85 29.21 -59.72 13.23
N VAL A 86 28.57 -58.64 12.74
CA VAL A 86 27.14 -58.61 12.37
C VAL A 86 27.07 -58.62 10.84
N VAL A 87 26.18 -59.42 10.23
CA VAL A 87 25.92 -59.34 8.78
C VAL A 87 25.26 -57.99 8.52
N PRO A 88 25.96 -57.00 7.92
CA PRO A 88 25.41 -55.66 7.80
C PRO A 88 24.27 -55.69 6.80
N GLU A 89 23.10 -55.19 7.20
CA GLU A 89 22.00 -54.98 6.26
C GLU A 89 22.47 -53.98 5.20
N VAL A 90 22.34 -54.35 3.92
CA VAL A 90 22.74 -53.47 2.82
C VAL A 90 21.80 -52.26 2.83
N PRO A 91 22.32 -51.03 3.06
CA PRO A 91 21.47 -49.87 3.14
C PRO A 91 20.77 -49.63 1.81
N GLN A 92 19.47 -49.38 1.87
CA GLN A 92 18.67 -48.99 0.72
C GLN A 92 18.69 -47.48 0.55
N PHE A 93 18.76 -47.04 -0.71
CA PHE A 93 18.62 -45.64 -1.08
C PHE A 93 17.31 -45.46 -1.85
N ASP A 94 16.48 -44.51 -1.41
CA ASP A 94 15.26 -44.16 -2.11
C ASP A 94 15.58 -43.29 -3.34
N ARG A 95 15.87 -43.97 -4.45
CA ARG A 95 16.23 -43.33 -5.73
C ARG A 95 15.10 -42.47 -6.25
N ASP A 96 13.87 -42.97 -6.19
CA ASP A 96 12.73 -42.31 -6.82
C ASP A 96 12.43 -41.01 -6.07
N ALA A 97 12.44 -41.04 -4.73
CA ALA A 97 12.28 -39.82 -3.92
C ALA A 97 13.40 -38.80 -4.15
N PHE A 98 14.64 -39.24 -4.38
CA PHE A 98 15.76 -38.33 -4.65
C PHE A 98 15.64 -37.68 -6.03
N MET A 99 15.29 -38.47 -7.05
CA MET A 99 15.10 -37.97 -8.41
C MET A 99 13.93 -36.99 -8.47
N ASP A 100 12.81 -37.31 -7.83
CA ASP A 100 11.64 -36.43 -7.75
C ASP A 100 11.98 -35.08 -7.11
N GLN A 101 12.80 -35.08 -6.05
CA GLN A 101 13.27 -33.85 -5.42
C GLN A 101 14.19 -33.04 -6.33
N CYS A 102 15.14 -33.70 -7.01
CA CYS A 102 16.05 -33.05 -7.94
C CYS A 102 15.28 -32.44 -9.14
N ASP A 103 14.31 -33.16 -9.69
CA ASP A 103 13.45 -32.68 -10.76
C ASP A 103 12.55 -31.52 -10.30
N SER A 104 11.98 -31.62 -9.10
CA SER A 104 11.19 -30.53 -8.52
C SER A 104 12.00 -29.25 -8.40
N LEU A 105 13.26 -29.35 -7.94
CA LEU A 105 14.15 -28.20 -7.82
C LEU A 105 14.59 -27.68 -9.20
N ARG A 106 14.85 -28.57 -10.16
CA ARG A 106 15.15 -28.20 -11.55
C ARG A 106 14.03 -27.40 -12.22
N ILE A 107 12.78 -27.77 -11.96
CA ILE A 107 11.59 -27.08 -12.51
C ILE A 107 11.33 -25.77 -11.77
N ALA A 108 11.49 -25.78 -10.44
CA ALA A 108 11.13 -24.64 -9.60
C ALA A 108 12.14 -23.50 -9.64
N LEU A 109 13.42 -23.80 -9.85
CA LEU A 109 14.43 -22.78 -10.04
C LEU A 109 14.30 -22.20 -11.46
N SER A 110 13.87 -20.93 -11.54
CA SER A 110 13.52 -20.28 -12.82
C SER A 110 14.74 -19.85 -13.64
N SER A 111 15.94 -20.11 -13.14
CA SER A 111 17.19 -19.65 -13.72
C SER A 111 17.71 -20.60 -14.79
N ARG A 112 18.23 -20.03 -15.87
CA ARG A 112 18.97 -20.77 -16.93
C ARG A 112 20.20 -21.53 -16.38
N GLU A 113 20.62 -21.19 -15.16
CA GLU A 113 21.75 -21.77 -14.42
C GLU A 113 21.34 -22.99 -13.59
N ALA A 114 20.07 -23.17 -13.25
CA ALA A 114 19.64 -24.29 -12.41
C ALA A 114 19.63 -25.65 -13.13
N SER A 115 19.31 -25.66 -14.43
CA SER A 115 19.33 -26.90 -15.23
C SER A 115 20.71 -27.59 -15.26
N PRO A 116 21.83 -26.91 -15.59
CA PRO A 116 23.14 -27.57 -15.59
C PRO A 116 23.61 -27.99 -14.19
N LEU A 117 23.18 -27.29 -13.13
CA LEU A 117 23.46 -27.69 -11.75
C LEU A 117 22.69 -28.96 -11.36
N ALA A 118 21.40 -29.04 -11.70
CA ALA A 118 20.60 -30.25 -11.49
C ALA A 118 21.15 -31.44 -12.30
N ASP A 119 21.55 -31.23 -13.55
CA ASP A 119 22.18 -32.27 -14.36
C ASP A 119 23.51 -32.75 -13.75
N SER A 120 24.29 -31.84 -13.16
CA SER A 120 25.52 -32.19 -12.43
C SER A 120 25.24 -33.05 -11.20
N VAL A 121 24.20 -32.71 -10.42
CA VAL A 121 23.73 -33.51 -9.27
C VAL A 121 23.30 -34.92 -9.72
N ILE A 122 22.53 -35.04 -10.79
CA ILE A 122 22.09 -36.35 -11.31
C ILE A 122 23.30 -37.18 -11.77
N TYR A 123 24.28 -36.55 -12.39
CA TYR A 123 25.51 -37.22 -12.85
C TYR A 123 26.35 -37.73 -11.67
N SER A 124 26.65 -36.88 -10.69
CA SER A 124 27.44 -37.28 -9.52
C SER A 124 26.69 -38.28 -8.63
N TYR A 125 25.37 -38.17 -8.54
CA TYR A 125 24.50 -39.15 -7.90
C TYR A 125 24.66 -40.53 -8.54
N SER A 126 24.57 -40.59 -9.87
CA SER A 126 24.71 -41.84 -10.61
C SER A 126 26.08 -42.49 -10.39
N ALA A 127 27.16 -41.68 -10.37
CA ALA A 127 28.50 -42.16 -10.09
C ALA A 127 28.68 -42.66 -8.65
N TYR A 128 28.06 -41.97 -7.68
CA TYR A 128 28.07 -42.37 -6.28
C TYR A 128 27.31 -43.68 -6.05
N MET A 129 26.08 -43.79 -6.57
CA MET A 129 25.27 -45.00 -6.48
C MET A 129 25.90 -46.20 -7.19
N LEU A 130 26.50 -46.00 -8.37
CA LEU A 130 27.19 -47.08 -9.07
C LEU A 130 28.35 -47.65 -8.23
N THR A 131 29.05 -46.79 -7.51
CA THR A 131 30.14 -47.20 -6.60
C THR A 131 29.57 -47.91 -5.37
N SER A 132 28.45 -47.43 -4.81
CA SER A 132 27.84 -48.05 -3.62
C SER A 132 27.29 -49.45 -3.87
N LEU A 133 26.95 -49.81 -5.12
CA LEU A 133 26.58 -51.19 -5.50
C LEU A 133 27.68 -52.23 -5.26
N GLU A 134 28.94 -51.80 -5.08
CA GLU A 134 30.03 -52.69 -4.72
C GLU A 134 30.01 -53.11 -3.24
N LEU A 135 29.30 -52.36 -2.38
CA LEU A 135 29.25 -52.55 -0.93
C LEU A 135 28.98 -54.00 -0.48
N PRO A 136 27.99 -54.74 -1.04
CA PRO A 136 27.73 -56.11 -0.61
C PRO A 136 28.93 -57.04 -0.84
N LYS A 137 29.69 -56.82 -1.92
CA LYS A 137 30.89 -57.62 -2.24
C LYS A 137 32.06 -57.25 -1.34
N VAL A 138 32.18 -55.97 -0.99
CA VAL A 138 33.24 -55.44 -0.14
C VAL A 138 33.07 -55.94 1.29
N ILE A 139 31.85 -55.90 1.82
CA ILE A 139 31.55 -56.37 3.18
C ILE A 139 31.69 -57.89 3.32
N ALA A 140 31.31 -58.66 2.28
CA ALA A 140 31.36 -60.12 2.31
C ALA A 140 32.74 -60.72 2.00
N SER A 141 33.74 -59.89 1.67
CA SER A 141 35.06 -60.36 1.25
C SER A 141 36.08 -60.28 2.37
N ASP A 142 36.69 -61.42 2.70
CA ASP A 142 37.81 -61.48 3.65
C ASP A 142 39.12 -60.86 3.10
N PHE A 143 39.15 -60.50 1.81
CA PHE A 143 40.34 -59.99 1.12
C PHE A 143 40.29 -58.48 0.85
N ILE A 144 39.12 -57.85 0.92
CA ILE A 144 38.96 -56.42 0.63
C ILE A 144 38.90 -55.67 1.96
N ASP A 145 39.80 -54.69 2.13
CA ASP A 145 39.69 -53.73 3.23
C ASP A 145 38.52 -52.77 2.95
N SER A 146 37.42 -52.97 3.68
CA SER A 146 36.18 -52.18 3.55
C SER A 146 36.38 -50.71 3.89
N ARG A 147 37.27 -50.41 4.85
CA ARG A 147 37.62 -49.05 5.25
C ARG A 147 38.42 -48.37 4.14
N ASP A 148 39.41 -49.06 3.59
CA ASP A 148 40.24 -48.54 2.51
C ASP A 148 39.42 -48.31 1.22
N TRP A 149 38.48 -49.20 0.91
CA TRP A 149 37.50 -49.02 -0.16
C TRP A 149 36.63 -47.77 0.08
N TYR A 150 36.09 -47.58 1.28
CA TYR A 150 35.26 -46.42 1.59
C TYR A 150 36.02 -45.11 1.39
N PHE A 151 37.18 -44.94 2.05
CA PHE A 151 37.92 -43.68 2.03
C PHE A 151 38.55 -43.38 0.64
N LYS A 152 38.99 -44.40 -0.11
CA LYS A 152 39.67 -44.18 -1.40
C LYS A 152 38.74 -44.21 -2.61
N ARG A 153 37.59 -44.90 -2.53
CA ARG A 153 36.69 -45.07 -3.69
C ARG A 153 35.32 -44.43 -3.50
N LEU A 154 34.65 -44.70 -2.38
CA LEU A 154 33.28 -44.22 -2.18
C LEU A 154 33.24 -42.74 -1.75
N GLN A 155 34.02 -42.37 -0.72
CA GLN A 155 34.02 -41.02 -0.14
C GLN A 155 34.33 -39.92 -1.17
N PRO A 156 35.30 -40.07 -2.10
CA PRO A 156 35.51 -39.06 -3.13
C PRO A 156 34.30 -38.84 -4.06
N ARG A 157 33.50 -39.90 -4.32
CA ARG A 157 32.28 -39.81 -5.13
C ARG A 157 31.16 -39.13 -4.35
N TYR A 158 30.99 -39.48 -3.08
CA TYR A 158 30.08 -38.80 -2.17
C TYR A 158 30.41 -37.32 -2.03
N ASN A 159 31.69 -36.95 -1.80
CA ASN A 159 32.12 -35.56 -1.69
C ASN A 159 31.79 -34.75 -2.94
N ARG A 160 31.89 -35.37 -4.13
CA ARG A 160 31.52 -34.73 -5.39
C ARG A 160 30.01 -34.52 -5.50
N LEU A 161 29.21 -35.55 -5.19
CA LEU A 161 27.75 -35.42 -5.11
C LEU A 161 27.36 -34.30 -4.14
N ARG A 162 27.98 -34.29 -2.95
CA ARG A 162 27.73 -33.29 -1.93
C ARG A 162 28.01 -31.88 -2.43
N SER A 163 29.16 -31.67 -3.09
CA SER A 163 29.52 -30.37 -3.67
C SER A 163 28.56 -29.92 -4.77
N ASP A 164 28.07 -30.84 -5.60
CA ASP A 164 27.10 -30.51 -6.66
C ASP A 164 25.73 -30.15 -6.07
N ILE A 165 25.29 -30.87 -5.03
CA ILE A 165 24.05 -30.54 -4.29
C ILE A 165 24.19 -29.19 -3.59
N GLU A 166 25.34 -28.90 -2.97
CA GLU A 166 25.62 -27.60 -2.34
C GLU A 166 25.57 -26.46 -3.38
N SER A 167 26.15 -26.65 -4.56
CA SER A 167 26.08 -25.66 -5.65
C SER A 167 24.65 -25.40 -6.11
N LEU A 168 23.82 -26.44 -6.22
CA LEU A 168 22.39 -26.31 -6.54
C LEU A 168 21.60 -25.64 -5.39
N THR A 169 21.99 -25.91 -4.15
CA THR A 169 21.40 -25.30 -2.95
C THR A 169 21.73 -23.81 -2.88
N ASP A 170 22.98 -23.44 -3.17
CA ASP A 170 23.43 -22.04 -3.24
C ASP A 170 22.67 -21.27 -4.32
N ALA A 171 22.38 -21.89 -5.46
CA ALA A 171 21.53 -21.30 -6.49
C ALA A 171 20.10 -21.02 -5.97
N ALA A 172 19.52 -21.93 -5.17
CA ALA A 172 18.22 -21.71 -4.54
C ALA A 172 18.25 -20.54 -3.53
N TYR A 173 19.33 -20.40 -2.76
CA TYR A 173 19.52 -19.26 -1.85
C TYR A 173 19.74 -17.94 -2.61
N ALA A 174 20.50 -17.96 -3.72
CA ALA A 174 20.72 -16.79 -4.56
C ALA A 174 19.42 -16.31 -5.23
N GLU A 175 18.55 -17.24 -5.64
CA GLU A 175 17.22 -16.91 -6.16
C GLU A 175 16.32 -16.30 -5.08
N LEU A 176 16.32 -16.83 -3.85
CA LEU A 176 15.63 -16.18 -2.71
C LEU A 176 16.14 -14.75 -2.49
N GLN A 177 17.46 -14.54 -2.51
CA GLN A 177 18.05 -13.21 -2.31
C GLN A 177 17.62 -12.24 -3.44
N THR A 178 17.67 -12.69 -4.68
CA THR A 178 17.26 -11.90 -5.86
C THR A 178 15.77 -11.56 -5.79
N ASN A 179 14.94 -12.55 -5.49
CA ASN A 179 13.50 -12.40 -5.33
C ASN A 179 13.16 -11.47 -4.15
N SER A 180 13.93 -11.49 -3.07
CA SER A 180 13.77 -10.58 -1.93
C SER A 180 14.08 -9.12 -2.29
N MET A 181 15.12 -8.88 -3.09
CA MET A 181 15.43 -7.53 -3.59
C MET A 181 14.36 -7.02 -4.56
N ALA A 182 13.93 -7.85 -5.51
CA ALA A 182 12.84 -7.52 -6.42
C ALA A 182 11.50 -7.29 -5.67
N PHE A 183 11.27 -8.03 -4.58
CA PHE A 183 10.15 -7.82 -3.69
C PHE A 183 10.19 -6.41 -3.06
N GLN A 184 11.32 -5.96 -2.52
CA GLN A 184 11.41 -4.61 -1.93
C GLN A 184 11.05 -3.52 -2.96
N ASP A 185 11.61 -3.58 -4.16
CA ASP A 185 11.33 -2.60 -5.21
C ASP A 185 9.85 -2.63 -5.66
N SER A 186 9.28 -3.82 -5.83
CA SER A 186 7.86 -3.97 -6.20
C SER A 186 6.92 -3.52 -5.07
N PHE A 187 7.32 -3.68 -3.80
CA PHE A 187 6.61 -3.19 -2.62
C PHE A 187 6.51 -1.67 -2.65
N TYR A 188 7.65 -0.99 -2.78
CA TYR A 188 7.68 0.47 -2.84
C TYR A 188 6.85 0.99 -4.00
N ARG A 189 7.00 0.41 -5.19
CA ARG A 189 6.24 0.85 -6.38
C ARG A 189 4.73 0.63 -6.24
N SER A 190 4.32 -0.38 -5.48
CA SER A 190 2.91 -0.72 -5.27
C SER A 190 2.20 0.17 -4.25
N ILE A 191 2.93 0.81 -3.33
CA ILE A 191 2.35 1.64 -2.25
C ILE A 191 2.32 3.14 -2.60
N ILE A 192 3.20 3.59 -3.51
CA ILE A 192 3.29 5.00 -3.92
C ILE A 192 1.93 5.62 -4.30
N PRO A 193 1.08 4.98 -5.13
CA PRO A 193 -0.19 5.60 -5.53
C PRO A 193 -1.13 5.85 -4.35
N GLY A 194 -1.18 4.93 -3.38
CA GLY A 194 -1.91 5.11 -2.13
C GLY A 194 -1.41 6.32 -1.32
N ILE A 195 -0.10 6.45 -1.10
CA ILE A 195 0.48 7.57 -0.35
C ILE A 195 0.19 8.91 -1.05
N VAL A 196 0.37 8.97 -2.37
CA VAL A 196 0.12 10.18 -3.17
C VAL A 196 -1.34 10.60 -3.08
N SER A 197 -2.28 9.64 -3.10
CA SER A 197 -3.71 9.91 -2.98
C SER A 197 -4.07 10.51 -1.61
N VAL A 198 -3.52 9.96 -0.52
CA VAL A 198 -3.70 10.50 0.83
C VAL A 198 -3.14 11.93 0.95
N ALA A 199 -1.93 12.16 0.45
CA ALA A 199 -1.30 13.48 0.47
C ALA A 199 -2.13 14.51 -0.30
N ALA A 200 -2.62 14.15 -1.49
CA ALA A 200 -3.49 15.01 -2.29
C ALA A 200 -4.84 15.28 -1.60
N GLY A 201 -5.42 14.28 -0.93
CA GLY A 201 -6.62 14.45 -0.10
C GLY A 201 -6.40 15.45 1.04
N LEU A 202 -5.26 15.39 1.71
CA LEU A 202 -4.89 16.32 2.79
C LEU A 202 -4.75 17.77 2.28
N VAL A 203 -4.13 17.95 1.12
CA VAL A 203 -4.07 19.27 0.45
C VAL A 203 -5.46 19.79 0.13
N LEU A 204 -6.37 18.93 -0.35
CA LEU A 204 -7.75 19.30 -0.66
C LEU A 204 -8.52 19.74 0.59
N VAL A 205 -8.30 19.07 1.73
CA VAL A 205 -8.86 19.47 3.03
C VAL A 205 -8.36 20.86 3.44
N LEU A 206 -7.05 21.13 3.33
CA LEU A 206 -6.49 22.44 3.64
C LEU A 206 -7.06 23.53 2.73
N LEU A 207 -7.23 23.24 1.44
CA LEU A 207 -7.81 24.18 0.48
C LEU A 207 -9.29 24.44 0.81
N LEU A 208 -10.06 23.40 1.17
CA LEU A 208 -11.45 23.57 1.60
C LEU A 208 -11.54 24.41 2.87
N LEU A 209 -10.66 24.19 3.85
CA LEU A 209 -10.60 24.97 5.08
C LEU A 209 -10.33 26.46 4.76
N PHE A 210 -9.33 26.73 3.90
CA PHE A 210 -9.05 28.07 3.43
C PHE A 210 -10.27 28.70 2.76
N PHE A 211 -10.95 27.96 1.88
CA PHE A 211 -12.14 28.44 1.18
C PHE A 211 -13.27 28.79 2.16
N ILE A 212 -13.50 27.94 3.18
CA ILE A 212 -14.52 28.18 4.20
C ILE A 212 -14.21 29.45 5.01
N LEU A 213 -12.96 29.61 5.44
CA LEU A 213 -12.53 30.79 6.19
C LEU A 213 -12.66 32.07 5.36
N ALA A 214 -12.15 32.06 4.12
CA ALA A 214 -12.08 33.24 3.27
C ALA A 214 -13.45 33.68 2.74
N TYR A 215 -14.30 32.75 2.31
CA TYR A 215 -15.55 33.07 1.60
C TYR A 215 -16.82 32.90 2.42
N TYR A 216 -16.76 32.29 3.61
CA TYR A 216 -17.95 32.17 4.48
C TYR A 216 -17.73 32.76 5.87
N ALA A 217 -16.68 32.37 6.59
CA ALA A 217 -16.47 32.86 7.96
C ALA A 217 -16.15 34.37 8.00
N ASN A 218 -15.16 34.81 7.21
CA ASN A 218 -14.74 36.22 7.17
C ASN A 218 -15.88 37.17 6.73
N PRO A 219 -16.68 36.86 5.69
CA PRO A 219 -17.85 37.65 5.34
C PRO A 219 -18.88 37.76 6.46
N VAL A 220 -19.19 36.66 7.16
CA VAL A 220 -20.11 36.68 8.30
C VAL A 220 -19.61 37.62 9.39
N TYR A 221 -18.32 37.54 9.76
CA TYR A 221 -17.73 38.45 10.75
C TYR A 221 -17.79 39.92 10.30
N LYS A 222 -17.50 40.21 9.03
CA LYS A 222 -17.59 41.57 8.47
C LYS A 222 -19.01 42.13 8.54
N MET A 223 -20.02 41.31 8.20
CA MET A 223 -21.42 41.71 8.29
C MET A 223 -21.83 41.99 9.73
N LEU A 224 -21.46 41.10 10.66
CA LEU A 224 -21.73 41.27 12.09
C LEU A 224 -21.12 42.57 12.63
N SER A 225 -19.84 42.83 12.35
CA SER A 225 -19.18 44.06 12.80
C SER A 225 -19.82 45.31 12.19
N SER A 226 -20.24 45.24 10.92
CA SER A 226 -20.88 46.38 10.25
C SER A 226 -22.26 46.68 10.84
N LEU A 227 -23.02 45.64 11.21
CA LEU A 227 -24.32 45.77 11.85
C LEU A 227 -24.19 46.28 13.30
N GLN A 228 -23.20 45.80 14.04
CA GLN A 228 -22.88 46.31 15.39
C GLN A 228 -22.49 47.78 15.35
N ASN A 229 -21.68 48.21 14.40
CA ASN A 229 -21.33 49.62 14.23
C ASN A 229 -22.56 50.48 13.93
N TYR A 230 -23.48 50.01 13.09
CA TYR A 230 -24.74 50.69 12.82
C TYR A 230 -25.61 50.85 14.07
N THR A 231 -25.75 49.79 14.86
CA THR A 231 -26.61 49.80 16.06
C THR A 231 -26.03 50.63 17.20
N LEU A 232 -24.71 50.55 17.44
CA LEU A 232 -24.05 51.22 18.58
C LEU A 232 -23.68 52.67 18.30
N THR A 233 -23.15 52.96 17.10
CA THR A 233 -22.59 54.28 16.78
C THR A 233 -23.44 55.10 15.82
N GLY A 234 -24.48 54.49 15.24
CA GLY A 234 -25.28 55.11 14.19
C GLY A 234 -24.55 55.23 12.84
N ALA A 235 -23.38 54.61 12.70
CA ALA A 235 -22.60 54.61 11.45
C ALA A 235 -23.36 53.92 10.31
N LYS A 236 -23.17 54.38 9.06
CA LYS A 236 -23.80 53.74 7.90
C LYS A 236 -23.28 52.30 7.72
N TYR A 237 -24.18 51.34 7.52
CA TYR A 237 -23.81 49.98 7.15
C TYR A 237 -23.10 49.98 5.79
N ARG A 238 -21.85 49.51 5.76
CA ARG A 238 -21.06 49.33 4.54
C ARG A 238 -20.33 48.01 4.61
N CYS A 239 -20.96 46.95 4.11
CA CYS A 239 -20.34 45.65 3.99
C CYS A 239 -20.35 45.21 2.52
N SER A 240 -19.17 44.87 1.99
CA SER A 240 -19.01 44.31 0.66
C SER A 240 -17.99 43.18 0.72
N PHE A 241 -18.30 42.08 0.05
CA PHE A 241 -17.44 40.92 -0.12
C PHE A 241 -17.78 40.22 -1.44
N GLU A 242 -16.84 39.41 -1.94
CA GLU A 242 -17.02 38.67 -3.18
C GLU A 242 -17.97 37.49 -2.98
N GLY A 243 -18.99 37.39 -3.83
CA GLY A 243 -19.94 36.28 -3.80
C GLY A 243 -21.19 36.59 -4.62
N ASN A 244 -21.76 35.56 -5.26
CA ASN A 244 -23.02 35.64 -6.01
C ASN A 244 -24.03 34.58 -5.52
N ASP A 245 -23.92 34.17 -4.26
CA ASP A 245 -24.78 33.16 -3.63
C ASP A 245 -25.65 33.76 -2.51
N GLN A 246 -26.26 32.89 -1.71
CA GLN A 246 -27.15 33.27 -0.60
C GLN A 246 -26.48 34.23 0.39
N MET A 247 -25.15 34.18 0.54
CA MET A 247 -24.46 35.07 1.46
C MET A 247 -24.49 36.52 0.95
N ALA A 248 -24.25 36.71 -0.35
CA ALA A 248 -24.35 38.03 -0.98
C ALA A 248 -25.80 38.55 -0.96
N ALA A 249 -26.78 37.68 -1.26
CA ALA A 249 -28.19 38.04 -1.19
C ALA A 249 -28.66 38.40 0.23
N LEU A 250 -28.08 37.78 1.26
CA LEU A 250 -28.34 38.14 2.66
C LEU A 250 -27.74 39.51 3.00
N ASN A 251 -26.53 39.81 2.53
CA ASN A 251 -25.90 41.11 2.74
C ASN A 251 -26.66 42.25 2.08
N GLU A 252 -27.16 42.04 0.87
CA GLU A 252 -28.01 43.01 0.15
C GLU A 252 -29.30 43.28 0.93
N GLN A 253 -30.03 42.23 1.33
CA GLN A 253 -31.25 42.38 2.14
C GLN A 253 -30.99 43.08 3.48
N ILE A 254 -29.87 42.82 4.14
CA ILE A 254 -29.49 43.54 5.37
C ILE A 254 -29.21 45.02 5.08
N ALA A 255 -28.53 45.33 3.97
CA ALA A 255 -28.28 46.71 3.57
C ALA A 255 -29.59 47.47 3.31
N ASP A 256 -30.52 46.86 2.57
CA ASP A 256 -31.84 47.44 2.27
C ASP A 256 -32.64 47.70 3.55
N LEU A 257 -32.69 46.72 4.46
CA LEU A 257 -33.37 46.86 5.75
C LEU A 257 -32.75 47.97 6.61
N VAL A 258 -31.42 48.11 6.61
CA VAL A 258 -30.76 49.20 7.34
C VAL A 258 -31.11 50.56 6.74
N GLU A 259 -31.17 50.65 5.41
CA GLU A 259 -31.54 51.88 4.71
C GLU A 259 -32.99 52.30 5.00
N GLU A 260 -33.94 51.37 4.91
CA GLU A 260 -35.34 51.61 5.27
C GLU A 260 -35.47 52.06 6.73
N ASN A 261 -34.73 51.43 7.65
CA ASN A 261 -34.75 51.81 9.07
C ASN A 261 -34.17 53.21 9.31
N VAL A 262 -33.13 53.59 8.57
CA VAL A 262 -32.59 54.97 8.61
C VAL A 262 -33.65 55.96 8.10
N GLU A 263 -34.35 55.65 7.02
CA GLU A 263 -35.41 56.50 6.50
C GLU A 263 -36.58 56.62 7.49
N LEU A 264 -37.00 55.52 8.11
CA LEU A 264 -38.03 55.51 9.15
C LEU A 264 -37.64 56.35 10.37
N LYS A 265 -36.38 56.28 10.82
CA LYS A 265 -35.88 57.14 11.90
C LYS A 265 -35.93 58.62 11.52
N ARG A 266 -35.59 58.98 10.27
CA ARG A 266 -35.70 60.36 9.76
C ARG A 266 -37.15 60.84 9.71
N ARG A 267 -38.06 60.03 9.16
CA ARG A 267 -39.49 60.35 9.09
C ARG A 267 -40.11 60.54 10.48
N ASN A 268 -39.81 59.65 11.43
CA ASN A 268 -40.25 59.77 12.82
C ASN A 268 -39.72 61.03 13.50
N LYS A 269 -38.46 61.41 13.23
CA LYS A 269 -37.91 62.67 13.76
C LYS A 269 -38.66 63.87 13.21
N ALA A 270 -38.87 63.95 11.90
CA ALA A 270 -39.61 65.04 11.27
C ALA A 270 -41.04 65.17 11.82
N LEU A 271 -41.75 64.05 12.00
CA LEU A 271 -43.10 64.05 12.59
C LEU A 271 -43.10 64.54 14.05
N ARG A 272 -42.06 64.23 14.84
CA ARG A 272 -41.92 64.76 16.20
C ARG A 272 -41.66 66.26 16.19
N ASP A 273 -40.74 66.71 15.34
CA ASP A 273 -40.40 68.13 15.22
C ASP A 273 -41.62 68.96 14.75
N ASP A 274 -42.44 68.44 13.83
CA ASP A 274 -43.67 69.10 13.38
C ASP A 274 -44.78 69.10 14.46
N LYS A 275 -44.91 68.02 15.22
CA LYS A 275 -45.83 67.97 16.37
C LYS A 275 -45.45 69.01 17.42
N ASP A 276 -44.17 69.13 17.74
CA ASP A 276 -43.67 70.06 18.75
C ASP A 276 -43.94 71.52 18.31
N LYS A 277 -43.72 71.85 17.03
CA LYS A 277 -44.09 73.17 16.46
C LYS A 277 -45.60 73.44 16.52
N LEU A 278 -46.44 72.44 16.25
CA LEU A 278 -47.89 72.60 16.34
C LEU A 278 -48.34 72.87 17.78
N ILE A 279 -47.72 72.22 18.77
CA ILE A 279 -47.99 72.46 20.19
C ILE A 279 -47.60 73.89 20.58
N GLU A 280 -46.40 74.34 20.18
CA GLU A 280 -45.95 75.72 20.42
C GLU A 280 -46.88 76.75 19.77
N ALA A 281 -47.33 76.49 18.53
CA ALA A 281 -48.26 77.36 17.83
C ALA A 281 -49.62 77.45 18.54
N VAL A 282 -50.17 76.34 19.03
CA VAL A 282 -51.44 76.34 19.79
C VAL A 282 -51.30 77.07 21.13
N GLN A 283 -50.17 76.90 21.83
CA GLN A 283 -49.90 77.61 23.09
C GLN A 283 -49.76 79.12 22.89
N SER A 284 -49.13 79.56 21.79
CA SER A 284 -48.99 80.98 21.45
C SER A 284 -50.28 81.69 21.04
N VAL A 285 -51.35 80.93 20.74
CA VAL A 285 -52.69 81.45 20.40
C VAL A 285 -53.61 81.50 21.64
N GLN A 286 -53.22 80.88 22.75
CA GLN A 286 -53.98 80.84 24.01
C GLN A 286 -53.46 81.80 25.09
N GLU A 287 -52.35 82.51 24.85
CA GLU A 287 -51.87 83.69 25.60
C GLU A 287 -52.24 84.99 24.89
#